data_AF-A0A2M9IM22-F1
#
_entry.id   AF-A0A2M9IM22-F1
#
_cell.length_a   1.000
_cell.length_b   1.000
_cell.length_c   1.000
_cell.angle_alpha   90.00
_cell.angle_beta   90.00
_cell.angle_gamma   90.00
#
_symmetry.space_group_name_H-M   'P 1'
#
loop_
_entity.id
_entity.type
_entity.pdbx_description
1 polymer ?
#
loop_
_entity_poly.entity_id
_entity_poly.type
_entity_poly.pdbx_seq_one_letter_code
_entity_poly.pdbx_strand_id
1 'polypeptide(L)'
;MSAPDGSPVGAERSIGQLFASATTEMSALVHDEIALAKAQLRQDFKRGATSGGAFSVAGALLLFSLPMLNFALAYGVRTWTNWNLALCFLVSFGANCLIALVLVLIGVLMAKKAKKSQGPQKVAASMKATAGVLQNAKPHPRPEPAALEDRSPAAIEAVARSTS
;
A
#
# COMPACT_ATOMS: atom_id res chain seq x y z
N MET A 1 44.23 8.46 56.00
CA MET A 1 42.89 8.85 55.52
C MET A 1 42.79 8.45 54.06
N SER A 2 42.23 7.29 53.72
CA SER A 2 40.78 7.01 53.45
C SER A 2 40.31 7.70 52.16
N ALA A 3 39.72 7.11 51.13
CA ALA A 3 39.31 5.76 50.72
C ALA A 3 39.05 5.83 49.18
N PRO A 4 38.74 4.73 48.47
CA PRO A 4 38.83 4.61 47.01
C PRO A 4 37.50 4.90 46.29
N ASP A 5 37.52 5.48 45.08
CA ASP A 5 36.36 5.48 44.18
C ASP A 5 36.64 4.52 43.02
N GLY A 6 36.19 3.29 43.21
CA GLY A 6 36.05 2.32 42.14
C GLY A 6 34.92 2.76 41.22
N SER A 7 35.27 3.18 40.00
CA SER A 7 34.34 3.09 38.89
C SER A 7 33.98 1.61 38.74
N PRO A 8 32.73 1.18 38.96
CA PRO A 8 32.38 -0.21 38.78
C PRO A 8 32.40 -0.50 37.28
N VAL A 9 33.49 -1.08 36.79
CA VAL A 9 33.61 -1.74 35.48
C VAL A 9 32.77 -3.05 35.47
N GLY A 10 31.72 -3.13 36.28
CA GLY A 10 31.01 -4.37 36.57
C GLY A 10 29.69 -4.17 37.29
N ALA A 11 29.01 -3.03 37.08
CA ALA A 11 27.56 -3.06 37.25
C ALA A 11 27.02 -3.91 36.09
N GLU A 12 26.90 -5.23 36.31
CA GLU A 12 26.18 -6.13 35.41
C GLU A 12 24.91 -5.40 35.00
N ARG A 13 24.82 -4.99 33.73
CA ARG A 13 23.68 -4.21 33.26
C ARG A 13 22.46 -5.04 33.63
N SER A 14 21.62 -4.51 34.50
CA SER A 14 20.53 -5.30 35.06
C SER A 14 19.74 -5.88 33.89
N ILE A 15 19.24 -7.11 34.01
CA ILE A 15 18.45 -7.76 32.95
C ILE A 15 17.33 -6.82 32.46
N GLY A 16 16.77 -5.99 33.36
CA GLY A 16 15.82 -4.94 33.01
C GLY A 16 16.39 -3.80 32.15
N GLN A 17 17.63 -3.35 32.39
CA GLN A 17 18.29 -2.37 31.53
C GLN A 17 18.72 -2.94 30.17
N LEU A 18 19.06 -4.23 30.07
CA LEU A 18 19.32 -4.90 28.79
C LEU A 18 18.05 -5.03 27.97
N PHE A 19 16.96 -5.46 28.59
CA PHE A 19 15.65 -5.58 27.95
C PHE A 19 15.09 -4.22 27.51
N ALA A 20 15.24 -3.19 28.36
CA ALA A 20 14.85 -1.82 28.01
C ALA A 20 15.65 -1.27 26.81
N SER A 21 16.95 -1.58 26.73
CA SER A 21 17.79 -1.13 25.61
C SER A 21 17.45 -1.88 24.32
N ALA A 22 17.28 -3.21 24.39
CA ALA A 22 16.85 -4.01 23.24
C ALA A 22 15.46 -3.61 22.72
N THR A 23 14.52 -3.30 23.63
CA THR A 23 13.19 -2.80 23.25
C THR A 23 13.27 -1.41 22.60
N THR A 24 14.17 -0.56 23.07
CA THR A 24 14.41 0.77 22.49
C THR A 24 14.99 0.67 21.08
N GLU A 25 15.99 -0.20 20.86
CA GLU A 25 16.56 -0.44 19.54
C GLU A 25 15.54 -1.05 18.57
N MET A 26 14.71 -1.98 19.04
CA MET A 26 13.62 -2.53 18.23
C MET A 26 12.59 -1.46 17.85
N SER A 27 12.27 -0.54 18.76
CA SER A 27 11.37 0.58 18.50
C SER A 27 11.96 1.56 17.48
N ALA A 28 13.27 1.83 17.55
CA ALA A 28 13.99 2.64 16.58
C ALA A 28 13.97 2.02 15.18
N LEU A 29 14.20 0.70 15.08
CA LEU A 29 14.17 -0.04 13.82
C LEU A 29 12.80 0.00 13.15
N VAL A 30 11.73 -0.20 13.93
CA VAL A 30 10.35 -0.11 13.43
C VAL A 30 10.04 1.31 12.93
N HIS A 31 10.52 2.35 13.62
CA HIS A 31 10.32 3.73 13.18
C HIS A 31 11.01 4.01 11.84
N ASP A 32 12.20 3.44 11.65
CA ASP A 32 12.97 3.58 10.42
C ASP A 32 12.33 2.84 9.24
N GLU A 33 11.82 1.62 9.47
CA GLU A 33 11.07 0.84 8.48
C GLU A 33 9.77 1.57 8.05
N ILE A 34 9.08 2.20 9.00
CA ILE A 34 7.90 3.02 8.72
C ILE A 34 8.28 4.28 7.94
N ALA A 35 9.40 4.92 8.29
CA ALA A 35 9.89 6.10 7.58
C ALA A 35 10.22 5.75 6.11
N LEU A 36 10.86 4.60 5.89
CA LEU A 36 11.19 4.09 4.57
C LEU A 36 9.94 3.72 3.76
N ALA A 37 9.01 2.97 4.37
CA ALA A 37 7.72 2.64 3.74
C ALA A 37 6.93 3.90 3.37
N LYS A 38 6.98 4.94 4.22
CA LYS A 38 6.34 6.23 3.94
C LYS A 38 7.03 6.98 2.81
N ALA A 39 8.36 6.92 2.71
CA ALA A 39 9.11 7.49 1.59
C ALA A 39 8.75 6.77 0.27
N GLN A 40 8.68 5.45 0.29
CA GLN A 40 8.30 4.64 -0.86
C GLN A 40 6.85 4.92 -1.29
N LEU A 41 5.90 4.99 -0.36
CA LEU A 41 4.51 5.39 -0.63
C LEU A 41 4.43 6.79 -1.24
N ARG A 42 5.19 7.76 -0.73
CA ARG A 42 5.24 9.11 -1.33
C ARG A 42 5.82 9.09 -2.73
N GLN A 43 6.84 8.26 -2.98
CA GLN A 43 7.45 8.13 -4.29
C GLN A 43 6.51 7.44 -5.30
N ASP A 44 5.78 6.42 -4.86
CA ASP A 44 4.75 5.74 -5.65
C ASP A 44 3.57 6.66 -5.93
N PHE A 45 3.12 7.44 -4.93
CA PHE A 45 2.10 8.46 -5.13
C PHE A 45 2.57 9.53 -6.11
N LYS A 46 3.81 10.03 -5.98
CA LYS A 46 4.35 11.03 -6.91
C LYS A 46 4.45 10.49 -8.32
N ARG A 47 4.89 9.24 -8.51
CA ARG A 47 4.93 8.55 -9.81
C ARG A 47 3.53 8.35 -10.39
N GLY A 48 2.60 7.86 -9.58
CA GLY A 48 1.20 7.64 -9.96
C GLY A 48 0.43 8.94 -10.24
N ALA A 49 0.70 10.00 -9.48
CA ALA A 49 0.09 11.32 -9.67
C ALA A 49 0.65 12.02 -10.91
N THR A 50 1.96 11.90 -11.16
CA THR A 50 2.58 12.50 -12.35
C THR A 50 2.05 11.85 -13.63
N SER A 51 1.99 10.51 -13.66
CA SER A 51 1.43 9.81 -14.81
C SER A 51 -0.08 10.03 -14.91
N GLY A 52 -0.83 9.89 -13.81
CA GLY A 52 -2.29 10.11 -13.78
C GLY A 52 -2.70 11.51 -14.20
N GLY A 53 -1.97 12.54 -13.74
CA GLY A 53 -2.16 13.93 -14.15
C GLY A 53 -1.87 14.15 -15.62
N ALA A 54 -0.72 13.67 -16.11
CA ALA A 54 -0.35 13.78 -17.52
C ALA A 54 -1.34 13.06 -18.45
N PHE A 55 -1.81 11.86 -18.06
CA PHE A 55 -2.84 11.13 -18.81
C PHE A 55 -4.19 11.85 -18.82
N SER A 56 -4.56 12.55 -17.74
CA SER A 56 -5.80 13.34 -17.69
C SER A 56 -5.75 14.51 -18.67
N VAL A 57 -4.64 15.25 -18.69
CA VAL A 57 -4.43 16.36 -19.63
C VAL A 57 -4.34 15.86 -21.07
N ALA A 58 -3.60 14.78 -21.32
CA ALA A 58 -3.52 14.15 -22.64
C ALA A 58 -4.89 13.69 -23.13
N GLY A 59 -5.69 13.07 -22.26
CA GLY A 59 -7.06 12.67 -22.56
C GLY A 59 -7.96 13.86 -22.90
N ALA A 60 -7.87 14.95 -22.12
CA ALA A 60 -8.61 16.17 -22.40
C ALA A 60 -8.22 16.80 -23.74
N LEU A 61 -6.92 16.86 -24.06
CA LEU A 61 -6.44 17.36 -25.36
C LEU A 61 -6.90 16.48 -26.52
N LEU A 62 -6.91 15.15 -26.36
CA LEU A 62 -7.45 14.22 -27.36
C LEU A 62 -8.94 14.46 -27.60
N LEU A 63 -9.71 14.62 -26.53
CA LEU A 63 -11.14 14.94 -26.62
C LEU A 63 -11.38 16.30 -27.27
N PHE A 64 -10.58 17.31 -26.95
CA PHE A 64 -10.66 18.64 -27.55
C PHE A 64 -10.27 18.64 -29.04
N SER A 65 -9.38 17.74 -29.45
CA SER A 65 -8.94 17.58 -30.85
C SER A 65 -9.94 16.79 -31.72
N LEU A 66 -10.87 16.03 -31.12
CA LEU A 66 -11.83 15.18 -31.85
C LEU A 66 -12.60 15.89 -32.98
N PRO A 67 -13.16 17.10 -32.79
CA PRO A 67 -13.86 17.81 -33.86
C PRO A 67 -12.93 18.07 -35.05
N MET A 68 -11.71 18.55 -34.79
CA MET A 68 -10.72 18.85 -35.83
C MET A 68 -10.29 17.58 -36.58
N LEU A 69 -10.08 16.47 -35.85
CA LEU A 69 -9.79 15.17 -36.45
C LEU A 69 -10.93 14.68 -37.35
N ASN A 70 -12.18 14.92 -36.96
CA ASN A 70 -13.35 14.56 -37.76
C ASN A 70 -13.42 15.36 -39.07
N PHE A 71 -13.16 16.68 -39.03
CA PHE A 71 -13.03 17.49 -40.23
C PHE A 71 -11.92 16.96 -41.15
N ALA A 72 -10.73 16.68 -40.61
CA ALA A 72 -9.61 16.16 -41.38
C ALA A 72 -9.95 14.84 -42.09
N LEU A 73 -10.59 13.90 -41.39
CA LEU A 73 -11.08 12.64 -41.96
C LEU A 73 -12.16 12.87 -43.02
N ALA A 74 -13.13 13.74 -42.77
CA ALA A 74 -14.22 13.99 -43.69
C ALA A 74 -13.71 14.57 -45.02
N TYR A 75 -12.78 15.53 -44.96
CA TYR A 75 -12.12 16.06 -46.15
C TYR A 75 -11.25 14.99 -46.83
N GLY A 76 -10.51 14.18 -46.07
CA GLY A 76 -9.74 13.06 -46.61
C GLY A 76 -10.60 12.08 -47.41
N VAL A 77 -11.72 11.62 -46.84
CA VAL A 77 -12.67 10.73 -47.52
C VAL A 77 -13.30 11.42 -48.74
N ARG A 78 -13.64 12.71 -48.63
CA ARG A 78 -14.18 13.48 -49.74
C ARG A 78 -13.22 13.53 -50.93
N THR A 79 -11.91 13.64 -50.71
CA THR A 79 -10.92 13.67 -51.81
C THR A 79 -10.86 12.36 -52.61
N TRP A 80 -11.12 11.21 -51.97
CA TRP A 80 -11.09 9.91 -52.63
C TRP A 80 -12.41 9.53 -53.30
N THR A 81 -13.54 9.88 -52.68
CA THR A 81 -14.85 9.37 -53.12
C THR A 81 -15.72 10.41 -53.84
N ASN A 82 -15.42 11.72 -53.73
CA ASN A 82 -16.28 12.82 -54.23
C ASN A 82 -17.76 12.75 -53.76
N TRP A 83 -18.04 11.95 -52.72
CA TRP A 83 -19.39 11.71 -52.22
C TRP A 83 -19.93 12.89 -51.41
N ASN A 84 -21.24 12.93 -51.14
CA ASN A 84 -21.87 14.01 -50.39
C ASN A 84 -21.16 14.25 -49.04
N LEU A 85 -20.87 15.52 -48.71
CA LEU A 85 -20.13 15.91 -47.49
C LEU A 85 -20.74 15.28 -46.23
N ALA A 86 -22.07 15.23 -46.16
CA ALA A 86 -22.79 14.65 -45.02
C ALA A 86 -22.41 13.18 -44.77
N LEU A 87 -22.24 12.39 -45.83
CA LEU A 87 -21.85 10.98 -45.72
C LEU A 87 -20.39 10.84 -45.30
N CYS A 88 -19.51 11.73 -45.77
CA CYS A 88 -18.11 11.76 -45.34
C CYS A 88 -17.97 12.05 -43.84
N PHE A 89 -18.76 12.99 -43.29
CA PHE A 89 -18.80 13.24 -41.85
C PHE A 89 -19.33 12.03 -41.07
N LEU A 90 -20.39 11.39 -41.56
CA LEU A 90 -20.98 10.22 -40.91
C LEU A 90 -19.99 9.04 -40.84
N VAL A 91 -19.29 8.77 -41.94
CA VAL A 91 -18.25 7.72 -42.00
C VAL A 91 -17.07 8.08 -41.10
N SER A 92 -16.63 9.34 -41.08
CA SER A 92 -15.52 9.81 -40.23
C SER A 92 -15.87 9.69 -38.74
N PHE A 93 -17.11 10.01 -38.38
CA PHE A 93 -17.63 9.78 -37.04
C PHE A 93 -17.67 8.29 -36.70
N GLY A 94 -18.21 7.46 -37.60
CA GLY A 94 -18.22 6.00 -37.45
C GLY A 94 -16.83 5.41 -37.26
N ALA A 95 -15.84 5.87 -38.01
CA ALA A 95 -14.44 5.45 -37.88
C ALA A 95 -13.85 5.82 -36.52
N ASN A 96 -14.08 7.05 -36.04
CA ASN A 96 -13.65 7.47 -34.70
C ASN A 96 -14.33 6.64 -33.59
N CYS A 97 -15.63 6.34 -33.72
CA CYS A 97 -16.35 5.45 -32.80
C CYS A 97 -15.76 4.04 -32.79
N LEU A 98 -15.41 3.49 -33.96
CA LEU A 98 -14.78 2.18 -34.07
C LEU A 98 -13.43 2.14 -33.35
N ILE A 99 -12.58 3.15 -33.59
CA ILE A 99 -11.27 3.29 -32.92
C ILE A 99 -11.46 3.40 -31.40
N ALA A 100 -12.41 4.24 -30.95
CA ALA A 100 -12.73 4.39 -29.53
C ALA A 100 -13.19 3.06 -28.89
N LEU A 101 -14.05 2.31 -29.59
CA LEU A 101 -14.51 0.98 -29.13
C LEU A 101 -13.33 0.02 -28.96
N VAL A 102 -12.41 -0.04 -29.93
CA VAL A 102 -11.22 -0.89 -29.87
C VAL A 102 -10.30 -0.48 -28.72
N LEU A 103 -10.06 0.83 -28.52
CA LEU A 103 -9.25 1.32 -27.41
C LEU A 103 -9.87 0.95 -26.05
N VAL A 104 -11.19 1.11 -25.90
CA VAL A 104 -11.92 0.72 -24.69
C VAL A 104 -11.81 -0.79 -24.46
N LEU A 105 -11.97 -1.61 -25.51
CA LEU A 105 -11.81 -3.06 -25.42
C LEU A 105 -10.40 -3.44 -24.97
N ILE A 106 -9.36 -2.86 -25.56
CA ILE A 106 -7.96 -3.09 -25.15
C ILE A 106 -7.75 -2.66 -23.69
N GLY A 107 -8.24 -1.48 -23.31
CA GLY A 107 -8.17 -0.98 -21.93
C GLY A 107 -8.85 -1.92 -20.94
N VAL A 108 -10.04 -2.42 -21.26
CA VAL A 108 -10.77 -3.40 -20.44
C VAL A 108 -10.04 -4.74 -20.40
N LEU A 109 -9.44 -5.21 -21.49
CA LEU A 109 -8.67 -6.45 -21.51
C LEU A 109 -7.39 -6.34 -20.68
N MET A 110 -6.68 -5.20 -20.76
CA MET A 110 -5.53 -4.91 -19.91
C MET A 110 -5.93 -4.80 -18.44
N ALA A 111 -7.03 -4.10 -18.15
CA ALA A 111 -7.56 -4.01 -16.80
C ALA A 111 -8.00 -5.39 -16.28
N LYS A 112 -8.62 -6.24 -17.11
CA LYS A 112 -8.98 -7.62 -16.75
C LYS A 112 -7.74 -8.48 -16.51
N LYS A 113 -6.68 -8.35 -17.33
CA LYS A 113 -5.39 -9.00 -17.06
C LYS A 113 -4.77 -8.53 -15.75
N ALA A 114 -4.80 -7.23 -15.49
CA ALA A 114 -4.33 -6.64 -14.24
C ALA A 114 -5.17 -7.07 -13.03
N LYS A 115 -6.49 -7.27 -13.17
CA LYS A 115 -7.36 -7.84 -12.13
C LYS A 115 -7.15 -9.34 -11.92
N LYS A 116 -6.83 -10.09 -12.98
CA LYS A 116 -6.52 -11.53 -12.92
C LYS A 116 -5.16 -11.77 -12.25
N SER A 117 -4.22 -10.85 -12.42
CA SER A 117 -3.05 -10.68 -11.55
C SER A 117 -3.51 -10.12 -10.20
N GLN A 118 -3.98 -11.00 -9.32
CA GLN A 118 -4.58 -10.69 -8.04
C GLN A 118 -3.65 -10.00 -7.01
N GLY A 119 -2.56 -9.34 -7.42
CA GLY A 119 -1.66 -8.63 -6.50
C GLY A 119 -2.33 -7.45 -5.79
N PRO A 120 -2.81 -6.42 -6.51
CA PRO A 120 -3.30 -5.19 -5.88
C PRO A 120 -4.65 -5.35 -5.15
N GLN A 121 -5.53 -6.22 -5.65
CA GLN A 121 -6.86 -6.45 -5.06
C GLN A 121 -6.81 -7.34 -3.81
N LYS A 122 -5.93 -8.35 -3.76
CA LYS A 122 -5.75 -9.15 -2.54
C LYS A 122 -5.19 -8.30 -1.41
N VAL A 123 -4.24 -7.41 -1.69
CA VAL A 123 -3.69 -6.49 -0.70
C VAL A 123 -4.76 -5.53 -0.16
N ALA A 124 -5.57 -4.93 -1.04
CA ALA A 124 -6.68 -4.06 -0.61
C ALA A 124 -7.79 -4.82 0.15
N ALA A 125 -8.09 -6.06 -0.25
CA ALA A 125 -9.07 -6.91 0.43
C ALA A 125 -8.56 -7.40 1.80
N SER A 126 -7.29 -7.81 1.90
CA SER A 126 -6.64 -8.16 3.16
C SER A 126 -6.60 -6.97 4.11
N MET A 127 -6.28 -5.76 3.64
CA MET A 127 -6.32 -4.54 4.46
C MET A 127 -7.73 -4.23 4.98
N LYS A 128 -8.77 -4.38 4.14
CA LYS A 128 -10.17 -4.21 4.58
C LYS A 128 -10.61 -5.30 5.57
N ALA A 129 -10.18 -6.54 5.37
CA ALA A 129 -10.47 -7.63 6.29
C ALA A 129 -9.80 -7.42 7.66
N THR A 130 -8.52 -7.01 7.67
CA THR A 130 -7.79 -6.70 8.91
C THR A 130 -8.40 -5.50 9.65
N ALA A 131 -8.81 -4.44 8.94
CA ALA A 131 -9.54 -3.33 9.54
C ALA A 131 -10.90 -3.77 10.13
N GLY A 132 -11.60 -4.68 9.45
CA GLY A 132 -12.88 -5.26 9.89
C GLY A 132 -12.78 -6.12 11.16
N VAL A 133 -11.64 -6.79 11.38
CA VAL A 133 -11.37 -7.56 12.60
C VAL A 133 -10.95 -6.64 13.75
N LEU A 134 -10.11 -5.64 13.48
CA LEU A 134 -9.66 -4.66 14.49
C LEU A 134 -10.79 -3.77 14.99
N GLN A 135 -11.75 -3.38 14.15
CA GLN A 135 -12.91 -2.60 14.59
C GLN A 135 -13.92 -3.42 15.40
N ASN A 136 -13.95 -4.75 15.24
CA ASN A 136 -14.85 -5.65 15.98
C ASN A 136 -14.21 -6.22 17.26
N ALA A 137 -12.90 -6.09 17.43
CA ALA A 137 -12.21 -6.45 18.66
C ALA A 137 -12.51 -5.39 19.73
N LYS A 138 -13.59 -5.59 20.48
CA LYS A 138 -13.91 -4.82 21.69
C LYS A 138 -12.74 -4.99 22.69
N PRO A 139 -12.23 -3.91 23.32
CA PRO A 139 -11.17 -4.04 24.33
C PRO A 139 -11.70 -4.90 25.48
N HIS A 140 -11.20 -6.11 25.65
CA HIS A 140 -11.54 -6.93 26.80
C HIS A 140 -10.87 -6.32 28.04
N PRO A 141 -11.64 -5.96 29.10
CA PRO A 141 -11.08 -5.65 30.39
C PRO A 141 -10.35 -6.89 30.87
N ARG A 142 -9.04 -6.77 31.09
CA ARG A 142 -8.22 -7.80 31.73
C ARG A 142 -8.85 -8.07 33.11
N PRO A 143 -9.29 -9.29 33.44
CA PRO A 143 -9.56 -9.63 34.83
C PRO A 143 -8.22 -9.47 35.55
N GLU A 144 -8.17 -8.52 36.48
CA GLU A 144 -7.03 -8.42 37.39
C GLU A 144 -6.89 -9.76 38.11
N PRO A 145 -5.69 -10.38 38.11
CA PRO A 145 -5.50 -11.62 38.83
C PRO A 145 -5.62 -11.34 40.34
N ALA A 146 -6.78 -11.63 40.90
CA ALA A 146 -6.93 -11.81 42.32
C ALA A 146 -6.05 -12.99 42.75
N ALA A 147 -5.17 -12.73 43.71
CA ALA A 147 -4.39 -13.68 44.51
C ALA A 147 -3.25 -14.44 43.79
N LEU A 148 -2.06 -13.83 43.76
CA LEU A 148 -0.77 -14.54 43.72
C LEU A 148 -0.27 -14.91 45.14
N GLU A 149 -1.17 -15.15 46.09
CA GLU A 149 -0.81 -15.29 47.52
C GLU A 149 -0.49 -16.73 47.96
N ASP A 150 -0.59 -17.74 47.08
CA ASP A 150 -0.41 -19.15 47.45
C ASP A 150 0.56 -19.93 46.55
N ARG A 151 1.78 -19.42 46.36
CA ARG A 151 2.92 -20.23 45.91
C ARG A 151 3.91 -20.42 47.05
N SER A 152 3.54 -21.34 47.94
CA SER A 152 4.35 -21.86 49.05
C SER A 152 5.71 -22.43 48.56
N PRO A 153 6.81 -22.28 49.33
CA PRO A 153 8.20 -22.59 48.91
C PRO A 153 8.51 -24.08 48.65
N ALA A 154 7.56 -25.00 48.81
CA ALA A 154 7.77 -26.42 48.56
C ALA A 154 7.95 -26.78 47.07
N ALA A 155 7.35 -26.00 46.16
CA ALA A 155 7.37 -26.30 44.72
C ALA A 155 8.72 -25.96 44.05
N ILE A 156 9.49 -25.03 44.62
CA ILE A 156 10.83 -24.66 44.12
C ILE A 156 11.92 -25.64 44.57
N GLU A 157 11.73 -26.32 45.71
CA GLU A 157 12.69 -27.31 46.23
C GLU A 157 12.59 -28.67 45.53
N ALA A 158 11.38 -29.05 45.07
CA ALA A 158 11.16 -30.29 44.33
C ALA A 158 11.83 -30.29 42.93
N VAL A 159 12.01 -29.12 42.31
CA VAL A 159 12.66 -29.00 40.99
C VAL A 159 14.20 -29.07 41.09
N ALA A 160 14.76 -28.71 42.24
CA ALA A 160 16.21 -28.73 42.46
C ALA A 160 16.75 -30.14 42.79
N ARG A 161 15.92 -31.04 43.30
CA ARG A 161 16.34 -32.39 43.74
C ARG A 161 16.29 -33.46 42.62
N SER A 162 15.74 -33.14 41.45
CA SER A 162 15.62 -34.09 40.31
C SER A 162 16.81 -34.08 39.35
N THR A 163 17.84 -33.29 39.64
CA THR A 163 19.07 -33.15 38.84
C THR A 163 20.27 -33.42 39.74
N SER A 164 20.41 -34.66 40.21
CA SER A 164 21.63 -35.24 40.78
C SER A 164 21.61 -36.74 40.59
#